data_AF-A0A7X3XXP8-F1
#
_entry.id   AF-A0A7X3XXP8-F1
#
_cell.length_a   1.000
_cell.length_b   1.000
_cell.length_c   1.000
_cell.angle_alpha   90.00
_cell.angle_beta   90.00
_cell.angle_gamma   90.00
#
_symmetry.space_group_name_H-M   'P 1'
#
loop_
_entity.id
_entity.type
_entity.pdbx_description
1 polymer ?
#
loop_
_entity_poly.entity_id
_entity_poly.type
_entity_poly.pdbx_seq_one_letter_code
_entity_poly.pdbx_strand_id
1 'polypeptide(L)'
;MFCRKPLGTNEVIESFPVGRRLAFDASRGRLWVVCRKCERWNLTPLEERWEAVEDCERIFRDTRVRVSTDNIGLARHPEGLTLVRIGEPMRPEFAAWRYGDQFGRRRRKTILYGAAGVAVFGGIMIGGAAAGVFSGFMLSQSGNFVNMWMNARTLVKLHPDDGGT
;
A
#
# COMPACT_ATOMS: atom_id res chain seq x y z
N MET A 1 -13.00 24.23 -14.73
CA MET A 1 -13.07 22.76 -14.95
C MET A 1 -12.10 22.34 -16.05
N PHE A 2 -11.45 21.19 -15.94
CA PHE A 2 -10.45 20.72 -16.92
C PHE A 2 -11.01 19.72 -17.95
N CYS A 3 -12.17 19.13 -17.69
CA CYS A 3 -12.84 18.15 -18.54
C CYS A 3 -14.30 18.56 -18.78
N ARG A 4 -14.79 18.36 -20.01
CA ARG A 4 -16.19 18.58 -20.41
C ARG A 4 -16.97 17.28 -20.69
N LYS A 5 -16.34 16.11 -20.46
CA LYS A 5 -17.01 14.81 -20.65
C LYS A 5 -18.09 14.63 -19.57
N PRO A 6 -19.18 13.88 -19.85
CA PRO A 6 -20.20 13.60 -18.85
C PRO A 6 -19.57 12.84 -17.67
N LEU A 7 -19.69 13.43 -16.48
CA LEU A 7 -19.13 12.88 -15.23
C LEU A 7 -20.05 11.81 -14.62
N GLY A 8 -21.31 11.78 -15.05
CA GLY A 8 -22.38 10.97 -14.45
C GLY A 8 -23.00 11.68 -13.24
N THR A 9 -23.94 11.01 -12.58
CA THR A 9 -24.63 11.47 -11.37
C THR A 9 -24.51 10.42 -10.27
N ASN A 10 -24.69 10.80 -9.01
CA ASN A 10 -24.81 9.88 -7.88
C ASN A 10 -25.98 10.30 -6.98
N GLU A 11 -26.57 9.33 -6.27
CA GLU A 11 -27.68 9.55 -5.33
C GLU A 11 -27.21 9.43 -3.87
N VAL A 12 -25.91 9.14 -3.66
CA VAL A 12 -25.31 8.86 -2.35
C VAL A 12 -24.95 10.15 -1.62
N ILE A 13 -24.49 11.17 -2.35
CA ILE A 13 -24.14 12.49 -1.81
C ILE A 13 -25.24 13.46 -2.25
N GLU A 14 -26.25 13.64 -1.40
CA GLU A 14 -27.43 14.48 -1.71
C GLU A 14 -27.04 15.94 -2.00
N SER A 15 -26.09 16.46 -1.21
CA SER A 15 -25.50 17.79 -1.35
C SER A 15 -24.68 17.96 -2.63
N PHE A 16 -24.29 16.87 -3.31
CA PHE A 16 -23.50 16.90 -4.54
C PHE A 16 -23.77 15.70 -5.46
N PRO A 17 -24.88 15.72 -6.23
CA PRO A 17 -25.32 14.60 -7.06
C PRO A 17 -24.55 14.44 -8.38
N VAL A 18 -23.29 14.88 -8.44
CA VAL A 18 -22.46 14.89 -9.66
C VAL A 18 -21.30 13.91 -9.53
N GLY A 19 -21.13 13.07 -10.54
CA GLY A 19 -20.00 12.15 -10.65
C GLY A 19 -20.16 10.85 -9.88
N ARG A 20 -19.51 9.78 -10.38
CA ARG A 20 -19.45 8.45 -9.72
C ARG A 20 -18.08 8.13 -9.10
N ARG A 21 -17.11 9.04 -9.22
CA ARG A 21 -15.79 8.95 -8.59
C ARG A 21 -15.43 10.32 -8.03
N LEU A 22 -15.44 10.44 -6.71
CA LEU A 22 -15.13 11.68 -5.99
C LEU A 22 -13.81 11.51 -5.27
N ALA A 23 -13.01 12.56 -5.29
CA ALA A 23 -11.83 12.68 -4.45
C ALA A 23 -12.06 13.86 -3.49
N PHE A 24 -11.69 13.71 -2.23
CA PHE A 24 -11.91 14.76 -1.24
C PHE A 24 -10.76 14.83 -0.24
N ASP A 25 -10.52 16.03 0.28
CA ASP A 25 -9.58 16.35 1.34
C ASP A 25 -10.37 17.04 2.45
N ALA A 26 -10.68 16.27 3.50
CA ALA A 26 -11.46 16.74 4.64
C ALA A 26 -10.75 17.86 5.41
N SER A 27 -9.41 17.83 5.48
CA SER A 27 -8.64 18.83 6.23
C SER A 27 -8.65 20.21 5.57
N ARG A 28 -8.76 20.25 4.24
CA ARG A 28 -8.70 21.50 3.46
C ARG A 28 -10.03 21.84 2.77
N GLY A 29 -11.10 21.09 3.02
CA GLY A 29 -12.43 21.33 2.44
C GLY A 29 -12.44 21.28 0.91
N ARG A 30 -11.63 20.40 0.30
CA ARG A 30 -11.54 20.31 -1.17
C ARG A 30 -12.24 19.07 -1.67
N LEU A 31 -13.00 19.26 -2.75
CA LEU A 31 -13.73 18.21 -3.44
C LEU A 31 -13.41 18.28 -4.94
N TRP A 32 -13.16 17.11 -5.51
CA TRP A 32 -12.94 16.93 -6.94
C TRP A 32 -13.79 15.80 -7.48
N VAL A 33 -14.31 16.00 -8.69
CA VAL A 33 -14.89 14.93 -9.49
C VAL A 33 -13.83 14.38 -10.44
N VAL A 34 -13.53 13.08 -10.33
CA VAL A 34 -12.56 12.40 -11.18
C VAL A 34 -13.29 11.79 -12.37
N CYS A 35 -12.97 12.26 -13.58
CA CYS A 35 -13.57 11.73 -14.79
C CYS A 35 -13.12 10.28 -15.05
N ARG A 36 -14.04 9.32 -15.15
CA ARG A 36 -13.69 7.91 -15.45
C ARG A 36 -13.14 7.67 -16.85
N LYS A 37 -13.28 8.64 -17.78
CA LYS A 37 -12.85 8.51 -19.19
C LYS A 37 -11.48 9.10 -19.48
N CYS A 38 -11.02 10.07 -18.69
CA CYS A 38 -9.73 10.74 -18.91
C CYS A 38 -8.93 10.94 -17.64
N GLU A 39 -9.48 10.50 -16.50
CA GLU A 39 -8.84 10.46 -15.18
C GLU A 39 -8.42 11.82 -14.62
N ARG A 40 -8.82 12.91 -15.29
CA ARG A 40 -8.62 14.28 -14.83
C ARG A 40 -9.55 14.63 -13.67
N TRP A 41 -9.01 15.42 -12.75
CA TRP A 41 -9.68 15.89 -11.56
C TRP A 41 -10.29 17.26 -11.83
N ASN A 42 -11.60 17.37 -11.66
CA ASN A 42 -12.34 18.61 -11.84
C ASN A 42 -12.69 19.17 -10.47
N LEU A 43 -12.10 20.33 -10.14
CA LEU A 43 -12.40 21.02 -8.89
C LEU A 43 -13.86 21.50 -8.91
N THR A 44 -14.63 21.11 -7.90
CA THR A 44 -16.03 21.51 -7.70
C THR A 44 -16.13 22.99 -7.28
N PRO A 45 -17.15 23.79 -7.63
CA PRO A 45 -17.36 25.16 -7.10
C PRO A 45 -17.39 25.22 -5.56
N LEU A 46 -17.22 26.40 -4.95
CA LEU A 46 -16.96 26.57 -3.51
C LEU A 46 -18.23 26.48 -2.64
N GLU A 47 -19.38 26.87 -3.17
CA GLU A 47 -20.62 27.09 -2.42
C GLU A 47 -21.22 25.78 -1.84
N GLU A 48 -21.01 24.64 -2.50
CA GLU A 48 -21.58 23.33 -2.15
C GLU A 48 -20.58 22.38 -1.45
N ARG A 49 -19.34 22.81 -1.18
CA ARG A 49 -18.26 21.87 -0.80
C ARG A 49 -18.34 21.33 0.62
N TRP A 50 -18.78 22.12 1.59
CA TRP A 50 -18.63 21.76 3.00
C TRP A 50 -19.49 20.55 3.36
N GLU A 51 -20.79 20.61 3.07
CA GLU A 51 -21.72 19.51 3.32
C GLU A 51 -21.34 18.26 2.51
N ALA A 52 -20.97 18.43 1.24
CA ALA A 52 -20.55 17.33 0.39
C ALA A 52 -19.26 16.65 0.87
N VAL A 53 -18.31 17.41 1.42
CA VAL A 53 -17.07 16.86 2.00
C VAL A 53 -17.37 16.11 3.31
N GLU A 54 -18.26 16.65 4.15
CA GLU A 54 -18.69 15.98 5.39
C GLU A 54 -19.44 14.68 5.11
N ASP A 55 -20.35 14.68 4.12
CA ASP A 55 -21.02 13.48 3.64
C ASP A 55 -20.02 12.45 3.10
N CYS A 56 -19.08 12.88 2.27
CA CYS A 56 -18.03 12.02 1.76
C CYS A 56 -17.20 11.40 2.90
N GLU A 57 -16.83 12.18 3.91
CA GLU A 57 -16.10 11.69 5.08
C GLU A 57 -16.95 10.68 5.87
N ARG A 58 -18.22 11.00 6.17
CA ARG A 58 -19.15 10.11 6.89
C ARG A 58 -19.31 8.77 6.16
N ILE A 59 -19.61 8.80 4.87
CA ILE A 59 -19.79 7.58 4.06
C ILE A 59 -18.48 6.80 3.93
N PHE A 60 -17.34 7.48 3.80
CA PHE A 60 -16.03 6.82 3.79
C PHE A 60 -15.75 6.09 5.10
N ARG A 61 -16.16 6.66 6.24
CA ARG A 61 -16.02 6.04 7.57
C ARG A 61 -16.89 4.80 7.70
N ASP A 62 -18.11 4.85 7.20
CA ASP A 62 -19.10 3.76 7.30
C ASP A 62 -18.85 2.65 6.27
N THR A 63 -18.13 2.93 5.18
CA THR A 63 -17.84 1.97 4.13
C THR A 63 -16.88 0.89 4.61
N ARG A 64 -17.37 -0.34 4.70
CA ARG A 64 -16.58 -1.51 5.14
C ARG A 64 -15.51 -1.96 4.13
N VAL A 65 -15.74 -1.73 2.84
CA VAL A 65 -14.80 -2.08 1.77
C VAL A 65 -13.95 -0.86 1.44
N ARG A 66 -12.88 -0.70 2.21
CA ARG A 66 -11.92 0.38 2.06
C ARG A 66 -10.48 -0.12 2.16
N VAL A 67 -9.60 0.54 1.41
CA VAL A 67 -8.15 0.43 1.55
C VAL A 67 -7.65 1.80 1.94
N SER A 68 -6.66 1.88 2.82
CA SER A 68 -6.01 3.15 3.16
C SER A 68 -4.52 2.95 3.29
N THR A 69 -3.77 3.81 2.61
CA THR A 69 -2.34 4.02 2.82
C THR A 69 -2.15 5.28 3.67
N ASP A 70 -0.91 5.67 3.91
CA ASP A 70 -0.58 6.82 4.76
C ASP A 70 -1.23 8.14 4.33
N ASN A 71 -1.51 8.32 3.04
CA ASN A 71 -2.03 9.61 2.53
C ASN A 71 -3.24 9.48 1.59
N ILE A 72 -3.63 8.25 1.24
CA ILE A 72 -4.69 7.98 0.28
C ILE A 72 -5.58 6.85 0.79
N GLY A 73 -6.87 7.14 0.91
CA GLY A 73 -7.93 6.17 1.16
C GLY A 73 -8.75 5.93 -0.10
N LEU A 74 -9.10 4.68 -0.38
CA LEU A 74 -10.04 4.30 -1.43
C LEU A 74 -11.18 3.50 -0.82
N ALA A 75 -12.41 3.95 -1.04
CA ALA A 75 -13.61 3.24 -0.62
C ALA A 75 -14.59 3.11 -1.80
N ARG A 76 -15.38 2.04 -1.80
CA ARG A 76 -16.44 1.82 -2.78
C ARG A 76 -17.77 1.62 -2.08
N HIS A 77 -18.68 2.56 -2.30
CA HIS A 77 -20.07 2.45 -1.84
C HIS A 77 -20.79 1.35 -2.62
N PRO A 78 -21.73 0.60 -2.00
CA PRO A 78 -22.53 -0.42 -2.68
C PRO A 78 -23.27 0.07 -3.93
N GLU A 79 -23.75 1.31 -3.93
CA GLU A 79 -24.43 1.95 -5.08
C GLU A 79 -23.47 2.40 -6.21
N GLY A 80 -22.19 2.00 -6.13
CA GLY A 80 -21.22 2.20 -7.18
C GLY A 80 -20.51 3.56 -7.16
N LEU A 81 -20.69 4.38 -6.12
CA LEU A 81 -19.87 5.57 -5.88
C LEU A 81 -18.47 5.16 -5.38
N THR A 82 -17.43 5.68 -6.02
CA THR A 82 -16.05 5.49 -5.58
C THR A 82 -15.57 6.76 -4.88
N LEU A 83 -15.04 6.62 -3.68
CA LEU A 83 -14.51 7.72 -2.87
C LEU A 83 -12.99 7.57 -2.73
N VAL A 84 -12.27 8.65 -3.03
CA VAL A 84 -10.82 8.78 -2.83
C VAL A 84 -10.59 9.84 -1.74
N ARG A 85 -10.25 9.40 -0.54
CA ARG A 85 -9.93 10.28 0.57
C ARG A 85 -8.45 10.66 0.53
N ILE A 86 -8.13 11.93 0.72
CA ILE A 86 -6.77 12.47 0.71
C ILE A 86 -6.43 13.03 2.10
N GLY A 87 -5.21 12.76 2.55
CA GLY A 87 -4.69 13.24 3.82
C GLY A 87 -4.43 12.11 4.80
N GLU A 88 -4.20 12.47 6.06
CA GLU A 88 -3.79 11.54 7.12
C GLU A 88 -4.73 10.34 7.23
N PRO A 89 -4.19 9.12 7.38
CA PRO A 89 -4.99 7.92 7.32
C PRO A 89 -5.92 7.86 8.52
N MET A 90 -7.11 7.29 8.33
CA MET A 90 -7.91 6.89 9.47
C MET A 90 -7.11 5.89 10.31
N ARG A 91 -7.16 6.03 11.64
CA ARG A 91 -6.45 5.12 12.55
C ARG A 91 -6.74 3.67 12.13
N PRO A 92 -5.71 2.90 11.77
CA PRO A 92 -5.92 1.56 11.22
C PRO A 92 -6.65 0.72 12.27
N GLU A 93 -7.88 0.34 11.99
CA GLU A 93 -8.54 -0.74 12.70
C GLU A 93 -7.88 -2.05 12.25
N PHE A 94 -6.90 -2.49 13.03
CA PHE A 94 -6.17 -3.72 12.73
C PHE A 94 -7.13 -4.91 12.93
N ALA A 95 -7.85 -5.31 11.88
CA ALA A 95 -8.69 -6.50 11.90
C ALA A 95 -7.82 -7.77 11.81
N ALA A 96 -7.08 -8.05 12.88
CA ALA A 96 -6.13 -9.16 12.97
C ALA A 96 -6.76 -10.53 12.66
N TRP A 97 -8.08 -10.69 12.77
CA TRP A 97 -8.78 -11.95 12.50
C TRP A 97 -8.95 -12.27 11.00
N ARG A 98 -8.95 -11.27 10.10
CA ARG A 98 -9.03 -11.49 8.64
C ARG A 98 -7.68 -11.71 7.97
N TYR A 99 -6.58 -11.27 8.59
CA TYR A 99 -5.24 -11.32 8.01
C TYR A 99 -4.19 -12.01 8.90
N GLY A 100 -4.57 -12.44 10.11
CA GLY A 100 -3.67 -13.01 11.10
C GLY A 100 -3.01 -14.31 10.63
N ASP A 101 -3.71 -15.12 9.85
CA ASP A 101 -3.18 -16.37 9.32
C ASP A 101 -2.15 -16.14 8.18
N GLN A 102 -2.36 -15.13 7.34
CA GLN A 102 -1.46 -14.78 6.23
C GLN A 102 -0.15 -14.15 6.73
N PHE A 103 -0.21 -13.25 7.72
CA PHE A 103 0.99 -12.67 8.33
C PHE A 103 1.74 -13.67 9.22
N GLY A 104 1.02 -14.56 9.91
CA GLY A 104 1.62 -15.62 10.73
C GLY A 104 2.54 -16.54 9.93
N ARG A 105 2.14 -16.95 8.72
CA ARG A 105 2.95 -17.85 7.88
C ARG A 105 4.26 -17.21 7.41
N ARG A 106 4.24 -15.95 7.00
CA ARG A 106 5.47 -15.23 6.57
C ARG A 106 6.40 -15.00 7.76
N ARG A 107 5.86 -14.50 8.88
CA ARG A 107 6.64 -14.24 10.09
C ARG A 107 7.24 -15.52 10.66
N ARG A 108 6.51 -16.64 10.67
CA ARG A 108 7.01 -17.94 11.10
C ARG A 108 8.16 -18.42 10.22
N LYS A 109 8.06 -18.29 8.90
CA LYS A 109 9.15 -18.63 7.98
C LYS A 109 10.38 -17.76 8.23
N THR A 110 10.22 -16.44 8.34
CA THR A 110 11.34 -15.52 8.62
C THR A 110 12.02 -15.84 9.96
N ILE A 111 11.24 -16.08 11.03
CA ILE A 111 11.80 -16.46 12.33
C ILE A 111 12.50 -17.82 12.25
N LEU A 112 11.91 -18.80 11.57
CA LEU A 112 12.52 -20.12 11.42
C LEU A 112 13.84 -20.06 10.64
N TYR A 113 13.86 -19.38 9.50
CA TYR A 113 15.09 -19.21 8.71
C TYR A 113 16.14 -18.37 9.45
N GLY A 114 15.71 -17.32 10.16
CA GLY A 114 16.60 -16.51 10.99
C GLY A 114 17.22 -17.32 12.14
N ALA A 115 16.40 -18.07 12.87
CA ALA A 115 16.86 -18.94 13.95
C ALA A 115 17.79 -20.05 13.45
N ALA A 116 17.47 -20.67 12.31
CA ALA A 116 18.34 -21.65 11.67
C ALA A 116 19.69 -21.04 11.25
N GLY A 117 19.69 -19.83 10.66
CA GLY A 117 20.90 -19.12 10.30
C GLY A 117 21.78 -18.79 11.52
N VAL A 118 21.17 -18.30 12.61
CA VAL A 118 21.88 -18.01 13.87
C VAL A 118 22.47 -19.30 14.47
N ALA A 119 21.72 -20.39 14.49
CA ALA A 119 22.19 -21.66 15.04
C ALA A 119 23.36 -22.25 14.25
N VAL A 120 23.29 -22.22 12.91
CA VAL A 120 24.39 -22.66 12.04
C VAL A 120 25.62 -21.81 12.26
N PHE A 121 25.48 -20.48 12.27
CA PHE A 121 26.60 -19.57 12.49
C PHE A 121 27.23 -19.78 13.88
N GLY A 122 26.41 -19.89 14.94
CA GLY A 122 26.88 -20.18 16.29
C GLY A 122 27.62 -21.50 16.41
N GLY A 123 27.11 -22.56 15.76
CA GLY A 123 27.77 -23.87 15.71
C GLY A 123 29.13 -23.82 15.02
N ILE A 124 29.24 -23.08 13.90
CA ILE A 124 30.51 -22.84 13.21
C ILE A 124 31.47 -22.04 14.09
N MET A 125 30.98 -21.02 14.82
CA MET A 125 31.79 -20.23 15.76
C MET A 125 32.37 -21.05 16.90
N ILE A 126 31.57 -21.91 17.53
CA ILE A 126 32.02 -22.76 18.64
C ILE A 126 32.94 -23.88 18.12
N GLY A 127 32.56 -24.54 17.02
CA GLY A 127 33.33 -25.64 16.43
C GLY A 127 34.67 -25.20 15.86
N GLY A 128 34.71 -24.06 15.15
CA GLY A 128 35.96 -23.52 14.62
C GLY A 128 36.92 -23.03 15.71
N ALA A 129 36.40 -22.56 16.85
CA ALA A 129 37.19 -22.08 17.98
C ALA A 129 37.84 -23.26 18.71
N ALA A 130 37.07 -24.34 18.89
CA ALA A 130 37.60 -25.60 19.39
C ALA A 130 38.64 -26.25 18.45
N ALA A 131 38.47 -26.08 17.13
CA ALA A 131 39.37 -26.65 16.12
C ALA A 131 40.59 -25.75 15.76
N GLY A 132 40.67 -24.52 16.28
CA GLY A 132 41.77 -23.58 16.00
C GLY A 132 41.79 -22.96 14.60
N VAL A 133 40.69 -23.03 13.85
CA VAL A 133 40.61 -22.66 12.41
C VAL A 133 40.27 -21.18 12.18
N PHE A 134 40.24 -20.36 13.24
CA PHE A 134 39.53 -19.07 13.19
C PHE A 134 40.16 -17.93 12.36
N SER A 135 41.42 -18.01 11.94
CA SER A 135 42.06 -16.81 11.35
C SER A 135 41.99 -16.72 9.81
N GLY A 136 42.06 -17.82 9.06
CA GLY A 136 42.23 -17.75 7.60
C GLY A 136 40.95 -17.91 6.77
N PHE A 137 40.09 -18.86 7.14
CA PHE A 137 38.95 -19.26 6.31
C PHE A 137 37.80 -18.26 6.33
N MET A 138 37.52 -17.63 7.48
CA MET A 138 36.42 -16.66 7.58
C MET A 138 36.74 -15.31 6.94
N LEU A 139 37.99 -14.85 7.04
CA LEU A 139 38.44 -13.65 6.34
C LEU A 139 38.41 -13.85 4.82
N SER A 140 38.72 -15.05 4.31
CA SER A 140 38.66 -15.34 2.87
C SER A 140 37.24 -15.35 2.29
N GLN A 141 36.22 -15.61 3.13
CA GLN A 141 34.81 -15.62 2.70
C GLN A 141 34.10 -14.27 2.87
N SER A 142 34.73 -13.27 3.49
CA SER A 142 34.13 -11.95 3.74
C SER A 142 33.63 -11.26 2.46
N GLY A 143 34.38 -11.38 1.35
CA GLY A 143 33.98 -10.85 0.04
C GLY A 143 32.71 -11.50 -0.53
N ASN A 144 32.52 -12.80 -0.30
CA ASN A 144 31.33 -13.53 -0.77
C ASN A 144 30.05 -13.06 -0.04
N PHE A 145 30.15 -12.76 1.27
CA PHE A 145 29.02 -12.24 2.04
C PHE A 145 28.61 -10.83 1.61
N VAL A 146 29.58 -9.96 1.31
CA VAL A 146 29.32 -8.60 0.79
C VAL A 146 28.61 -8.66 -0.57
N ASN A 147 29.09 -9.53 -1.48
CA ASN A 147 28.48 -9.70 -2.80
C ASN A 147 27.04 -10.27 -2.70
N MET A 148 26.81 -11.24 -1.81
CA MET A 148 25.48 -11.80 -1.56
C MET A 148 24.48 -10.76 -1.02
N TRP A 149 24.92 -9.89 -0.09
CA TRP A 149 24.07 -8.80 0.41
C TRP A 149 23.70 -7.83 -0.71
N MET A 150 24.70 -7.37 -1.48
CA MET A 150 24.49 -6.42 -2.56
C MET A 150 23.50 -6.96 -3.60
N ASN A 151 23.61 -8.24 -3.97
CA ASN A 151 22.75 -8.88 -4.98
C ASN A 151 21.35 -9.28 -4.47
N ALA A 152 21.17 -9.45 -3.16
CA ALA A 152 19.86 -9.77 -2.58
C ALA A 152 18.85 -8.60 -2.72
N ARG A 153 19.32 -7.37 -2.98
CA ARG A 153 18.47 -6.17 -3.14
C ARG A 153 18.05 -5.89 -4.60
N THR A 154 18.67 -6.55 -5.58
CA THR A 154 18.54 -6.23 -7.01
C THR A 154 17.88 -7.36 -7.81
N LEU A 155 16.70 -7.82 -7.37
CA LEU A 155 15.84 -8.67 -8.20
C LEU A 155 14.73 -7.84 -8.84
N VAL A 156 15.07 -7.12 -9.92
CA VAL A 156 14.07 -6.65 -10.88
C VAL A 156 13.76 -7.83 -11.80
N LYS A 157 12.56 -8.41 -11.68
CA LYS A 157 12.06 -9.37 -12.68
C LYS A 157 11.71 -8.60 -13.94
N LEU A 158 12.53 -8.72 -14.97
CA LEU A 158 12.19 -8.26 -16.31
C LEU A 158 11.29 -9.32 -16.96
N HIS A 159 10.16 -8.88 -17.49
CA HIS A 159 9.34 -9.69 -18.37
C HIS A 159 10.10 -9.80 -19.70
N PRO A 160 10.42 -11.01 -20.20
CA PRO A 160 10.96 -11.12 -21.53
C PRO A 160 9.84 -10.70 -22.49
N ASP A 161 10.04 -9.58 -23.18
CA ASP A 161 9.19 -9.22 -24.32
C ASP A 161 9.43 -10.28 -25.40
N ASP A 162 8.35 -10.94 -25.81
CA ASP A 162 8.35 -11.92 -26.89
C ASP A 162 8.92 -11.26 -28.15
N GLY A 163 10.08 -11.76 -28.59
CA GLY A 163 10.80 -11.29 -29.76
C GLY A 163 9.97 -11.50 -31.03
N GLY A 164 9.38 -10.41 -31.52
CA GLY A 164 8.84 -10.33 -32.87
C GLY A 164 9.88 -9.74 -33.83
N THR A 165 10.51 -10.62 -34.61
CA THR A 165 11.04 -10.34 -35.96
C THR A 165 10.73 -11.53 -36.84
#